data_AF-A9E7Y3-F1
#
_entry.id   AF-A9E7Y3-F1
#
_cell.length_a   1.000
_cell.length_b   1.000
_cell.length_c   1.000
_cell.angle_alpha   90.00
_cell.angle_beta   90.00
_cell.angle_gamma   90.00
#
_symmetry.space_group_name_H-M   'P 1'
#
loop_
_entity.id
_entity.type
_entity.pdbx_description
1 polymer ?
#
loop_
_entity_poly.entity_id
_entity_poly.type
_entity_poly.pdbx_seq_one_letter_code
_entity_poly.pdbx_strand_id
1 'polypeptide(L)'
;MRLLFIFLLTISSNFVFATSPQLPDLLKIGNDTIYIYTLPLEGLSQEKFDKLSHTISKFEKGLHIGTNLWRGFQAVWEFKNNQLYLTDIKDAKHSKKILQTVFPHFKNGVVKATWFSSFLVIPKDKMLRWDGVAETTYLKEEILHFRKGNLKKRKLLDNHIEVENGISRINQKSIPKILFEQVKKLDWETLSKDYCDDKYIITIGKKGKVTKVKIASFSESKWDIFWDNFSNRKCNRLIRKNLRELQFDIIKWHGKPIKETYELDLFYDDDEKKLKGYFIN
;
A
#
# COMPACT_ATOMS: atom_id res chain seq x y z
N MET A 1 15.32 -46.02 24.32
CA MET A 1 14.67 -45.66 23.03
C MET A 1 13.32 -44.98 23.28
N ARG A 2 13.30 -43.82 23.97
CA ARG A 2 12.04 -43.14 24.37
C ARG A 2 12.19 -41.62 24.62
N LEU A 3 13.22 -41.00 24.04
CA LEU A 3 13.49 -39.56 24.20
C LEU A 3 13.78 -38.86 22.87
N LEU A 4 13.34 -39.44 21.74
CA LEU A 4 13.63 -38.92 20.39
C LEU A 4 12.37 -38.53 19.60
N PHE A 5 11.28 -38.18 20.29
CA PHE A 5 9.98 -37.90 19.66
C PHE A 5 9.31 -36.59 20.10
N ILE A 6 10.06 -35.64 20.69
CA ILE A 6 9.51 -34.34 21.14
C ILE A 6 10.17 -33.13 20.45
N PHE A 7 11.16 -33.34 19.57
CA PHE A 7 11.89 -32.24 18.91
C PHE A 7 11.45 -31.95 17.46
N LEU A 8 10.21 -32.30 17.08
CA LEU A 8 9.71 -32.14 15.69
C LEU A 8 8.42 -31.31 15.57
N LEU A 9 8.06 -30.56 16.62
CA LEU A 9 6.85 -29.71 16.65
C LEU A 9 7.12 -28.24 17.04
N THR A 10 8.37 -27.80 16.94
CA THR A 10 8.74 -26.37 17.05
C THR A 10 9.28 -25.86 15.72
N ILE A 11 8.60 -26.18 14.62
CA ILE A 11 8.60 -25.27 13.47
C ILE A 11 7.52 -24.26 13.80
N SER A 12 7.88 -23.24 14.59
CA SER A 12 7.09 -22.02 14.69
C SER A 12 7.09 -21.39 13.31
N SER A 13 6.11 -21.81 12.51
CA SER A 13 5.77 -21.16 11.28
C SER A 13 5.38 -19.73 11.65
N ASN A 14 6.30 -18.81 11.37
CA ASN A 14 5.97 -17.39 11.21
C ASN A 14 5.09 -17.26 9.95
N PHE A 15 3.91 -17.87 9.98
CA PHE A 15 2.83 -17.49 9.10
C PHE A 15 2.43 -16.09 9.58
N VAL A 16 3.08 -15.09 9.01
CA VAL A 16 2.48 -13.76 8.91
C VAL A 16 1.16 -14.01 8.18
N PHE A 17 0.06 -14.10 8.91
CA PHE A 17 -1.26 -14.16 8.32
C PHE A 17 -1.39 -12.89 7.49
N ALA A 18 -1.23 -13.01 6.17
CA ALA A 18 -1.55 -11.96 5.24
C ALA A 18 -3.06 -11.72 5.39
N THR A 19 -3.42 -10.72 6.19
CA THR A 19 -4.80 -10.27 6.28
C THR A 19 -5.23 -9.92 4.87
N SER A 20 -6.24 -10.62 4.36
CA SER A 20 -6.68 -10.35 3.00
C SER A 20 -7.30 -8.95 2.99
N PRO A 21 -6.97 -8.12 2.00
CA PRO A 21 -7.37 -6.73 2.00
C PRO A 21 -8.88 -6.56 1.93
N GLN A 22 -9.38 -5.40 2.38
CA GLN A 22 -10.81 -5.11 2.29
C GLN A 22 -11.23 -5.06 0.81
N LEU A 23 -12.27 -5.80 0.45
CA LEU A 23 -12.90 -5.62 -0.86
C LEU A 23 -13.41 -4.16 -0.98
N PRO A 24 -13.08 -3.47 -2.09
CA PRO A 24 -13.47 -2.08 -2.31
C PRO A 24 -14.99 -1.93 -2.41
N ASP A 25 -15.53 -0.74 -2.19
CA ASP A 25 -16.94 -0.46 -2.48
C ASP A 25 -17.16 -0.27 -3.99
N LEU A 26 -18.42 -0.30 -4.43
CA LEU A 26 -18.80 0.01 -5.82
C LEU A 26 -19.31 1.45 -5.92
N LEU A 27 -18.89 2.18 -6.94
CA LEU A 27 -19.42 3.49 -7.28
C LEU A 27 -20.01 3.49 -8.69
N LYS A 28 -21.31 3.76 -8.80
CA LYS A 28 -22.01 4.09 -10.04
C LYS A 28 -21.75 5.56 -10.37
N ILE A 29 -21.16 5.84 -11.53
CA ILE A 29 -20.83 7.19 -12.00
C ILE A 29 -21.06 7.28 -13.52
N GLY A 30 -22.03 8.10 -13.93
CA GLY A 30 -22.48 8.10 -15.33
C GLY A 30 -23.02 6.72 -15.72
N ASN A 31 -22.47 6.15 -16.80
CA ASN A 31 -22.82 4.80 -17.27
C ASN A 31 -21.88 3.71 -16.73
N ASP A 32 -20.89 4.07 -15.92
CA ASP A 32 -19.89 3.15 -15.40
C ASP A 32 -20.19 2.75 -13.96
N THR A 33 -19.71 1.56 -13.59
CA THR A 33 -19.58 1.14 -12.19
C THR A 33 -18.13 0.75 -11.95
N ILE A 34 -17.51 1.43 -10.99
CA ILE A 34 -16.09 1.24 -10.69
C ILE A 34 -15.91 0.82 -9.24
N TYR A 35 -14.75 0.23 -8.93
CA TYR A 35 -14.33 0.03 -7.56
C TYR A 35 -13.80 1.31 -6.95
N ILE A 36 -14.21 1.62 -5.72
CA ILE A 36 -13.65 2.68 -4.89
C ILE A 36 -13.05 2.10 -3.62
N TYR A 37 -11.80 2.47 -3.39
CA TYR A 37 -10.97 2.00 -2.28
C TYR A 37 -11.08 2.92 -1.06
N THR A 38 -11.52 4.17 -1.26
CA THR A 38 -12.07 4.98 -0.17
C THR A 38 -13.38 4.36 0.29
N LEU A 39 -13.50 4.06 1.58
CA LEU A 39 -14.67 3.42 2.19
C LEU A 39 -15.54 4.48 2.92
N PRO A 40 -16.56 5.08 2.29
CA PRO A 40 -17.21 6.27 2.86
C PRO A 40 -18.05 5.98 4.12
N LEU A 41 -18.36 4.71 4.40
CA LEU A 41 -19.03 4.28 5.63
C LEU A 41 -18.11 4.31 6.87
N GLU A 42 -16.79 4.31 6.70
CA GLU A 42 -15.82 4.49 7.81
C GLU A 42 -15.91 5.90 8.43
N GLY A 43 -16.54 6.85 7.72
CA GLY A 43 -16.84 8.18 8.25
C GLY A 43 -18.11 8.25 9.12
N LEU A 44 -18.79 7.12 9.39
CA LEU A 44 -19.91 7.07 10.33
C LEU A 44 -19.42 7.11 11.78
N SER A 45 -20.30 7.50 12.71
CA SER A 45 -20.04 7.23 14.13
C SER A 45 -20.02 5.72 14.38
N GLN A 46 -19.22 5.28 15.35
CA GLN A 46 -19.11 3.87 15.71
C GLN A 46 -20.48 3.22 15.97
N GLU A 47 -21.33 3.87 16.79
CA GLU A 47 -22.69 3.42 17.07
C GLU A 47 -23.51 3.16 15.80
N LYS A 48 -23.40 4.06 14.81
CA LYS A 48 -24.16 3.95 13.57
C LYS A 48 -23.60 2.88 12.64
N PHE A 49 -22.29 2.69 12.65
CA PHE A 49 -21.63 1.59 11.95
C PHE A 49 -22.02 0.25 12.57
N ASP A 50 -22.00 0.12 13.89
CA ASP A 50 -22.42 -1.09 14.62
C ASP A 50 -23.90 -1.41 14.35
N LYS A 51 -24.76 -0.40 14.37
CA LYS A 51 -26.16 -0.54 14.00
C LYS A 51 -26.32 -1.04 12.57
N LEU A 52 -25.52 -0.55 11.62
CA LEU A 52 -25.52 -1.03 10.23
C LEU A 52 -25.15 -2.50 10.17
N SER A 53 -23.99 -2.86 10.74
CA SER A 53 -23.46 -4.22 10.76
C SER A 53 -24.45 -5.20 11.39
N HIS A 54 -24.99 -4.87 12.56
CA HIS A 54 -25.99 -5.70 13.25
C HIS A 54 -27.28 -5.86 12.41
N THR A 55 -27.74 -4.77 11.78
CA THR A 55 -28.95 -4.81 10.93
C THR A 55 -28.73 -5.69 9.70
N ILE A 56 -27.54 -5.63 9.08
CA ILE A 56 -27.15 -6.53 7.99
C ILE A 56 -27.18 -7.98 8.46
N SER A 57 -26.51 -8.30 9.57
CA SER A 57 -26.50 -9.68 10.12
C SER A 57 -27.90 -10.21 10.44
N LYS A 58 -28.82 -9.33 10.87
CA LYS A 58 -30.21 -9.69 11.17
C LYS A 58 -31.01 -10.04 9.91
N PHE A 59 -30.86 -9.26 8.84
CA PHE A 59 -31.66 -9.42 7.61
C PHE A 59 -31.03 -10.34 6.57
N GLU A 60 -29.71 -10.50 6.57
CA GLU A 60 -28.95 -11.26 5.57
C GLU A 60 -28.17 -12.40 6.22
N LYS A 61 -28.90 -13.34 6.82
CA LYS A 61 -28.30 -14.59 7.32
C LYS A 61 -27.63 -15.32 6.14
N GLY A 62 -26.30 -15.36 6.13
CA GLY A 62 -25.53 -16.01 5.08
C GLY A 62 -25.03 -15.11 3.95
N LEU A 63 -25.05 -13.77 4.12
CA LEU A 63 -24.27 -12.89 3.23
C LEU A 63 -22.81 -13.37 3.24
N HIS A 64 -22.24 -13.67 2.07
CA HIS A 64 -20.93 -14.31 1.97
C HIS A 64 -19.83 -13.46 2.62
N ILE A 65 -19.26 -13.97 3.71
CA ILE A 65 -18.11 -13.36 4.40
C ILE A 65 -16.86 -14.06 3.87
N GLY A 66 -16.27 -13.51 2.82
CA GLY A 66 -14.93 -13.92 2.36
C GLY A 66 -13.86 -13.42 3.34
N THR A 67 -12.68 -14.05 3.31
CA THR A 67 -11.52 -13.62 4.13
C THR A 67 -11.07 -12.19 3.82
N ASN A 68 -11.45 -11.65 2.66
CA ASN A 68 -11.18 -10.30 2.17
C ASN A 68 -12.39 -9.33 2.34
N LEU A 69 -13.38 -9.68 3.16
CA LEU A 69 -14.55 -8.84 3.44
C LEU A 69 -14.76 -8.66 4.95
N TRP A 70 -13.75 -8.15 5.64
CA TRP A 70 -13.77 -8.02 7.10
C TRP A 70 -14.82 -7.03 7.62
N ARG A 71 -15.29 -6.07 6.80
CA ARG A 71 -16.49 -5.26 7.13
C ARG A 71 -17.79 -6.08 7.11
N GLY A 72 -17.77 -7.30 6.55
CA GLY A 72 -18.93 -8.17 6.41
C GLY A 72 -19.90 -7.76 5.29
N PHE A 73 -19.61 -6.69 4.54
CA PHE A 73 -20.43 -6.23 3.43
C PHE A 73 -19.63 -5.34 2.45
N GLN A 74 -20.15 -5.18 1.23
CA GLN A 74 -19.69 -4.22 0.23
C GLN A 74 -20.81 -3.22 -0.03
N ALA A 75 -20.53 -1.93 0.07
CA ALA A 75 -21.52 -0.89 -0.19
C ALA A 75 -21.52 -0.50 -1.68
N VAL A 76 -22.69 -0.11 -2.16
CA VAL A 76 -22.90 0.40 -3.51
C VAL A 76 -23.32 1.86 -3.41
N TRP A 77 -22.53 2.71 -4.05
CA TRP A 77 -22.69 4.15 -4.08
C TRP A 77 -23.11 4.62 -5.46
N GLU A 78 -23.72 5.78 -5.51
CA GLU A 78 -24.03 6.49 -6.75
C GLU A 78 -23.60 7.95 -6.61
N PHE A 79 -22.80 8.41 -7.56
CA PHE A 79 -22.45 9.82 -7.70
C PHE A 79 -23.27 10.41 -8.85
N LYS A 80 -24.26 11.24 -8.50
CA LYS A 80 -25.11 11.96 -9.45
C LYS A 80 -25.44 13.35 -8.94
N ASN A 81 -25.66 14.30 -9.86
CA ASN A 81 -26.07 15.67 -9.52
C ASN A 81 -25.15 16.34 -8.47
N ASN A 82 -23.84 16.10 -8.56
CA ASN A 82 -22.82 16.58 -7.62
C ASN A 82 -23.03 16.13 -6.17
N GLN A 83 -23.74 15.02 -5.95
CA GLN A 83 -24.00 14.45 -4.64
C GLN A 83 -23.68 12.96 -4.61
N LEU A 84 -23.20 12.49 -3.46
CA LEU A 84 -22.90 11.08 -3.20
C LEU A 84 -24.04 10.44 -2.40
N TYR A 85 -24.51 9.30 -2.88
CA TYR A 85 -25.58 8.53 -2.27
C TYR A 85 -25.15 7.09 -2.04
N LEU A 86 -25.49 6.55 -0.87
CA LEU A 86 -25.49 5.11 -0.63
C LEU A 86 -26.80 4.55 -1.20
N THR A 87 -26.70 3.63 -2.16
CA THR A 87 -27.88 3.06 -2.81
C THR A 87 -28.19 1.67 -2.31
N ASP A 88 -27.15 0.83 -2.12
CA ASP A 88 -27.34 -0.57 -1.78
C ASP A 88 -26.19 -1.12 -0.92
N ILE A 89 -26.44 -2.29 -0.37
CA ILE A 89 -25.45 -3.23 0.15
C ILE A 89 -25.45 -4.37 -0.86
N LYS A 90 -24.30 -4.63 -1.47
CA LYS A 90 -24.20 -5.62 -2.54
C LYS A 90 -24.56 -7.01 -2.02
N ASP A 91 -25.25 -7.77 -2.87
CA ASP A 91 -25.69 -9.15 -2.62
C ASP A 91 -26.67 -9.32 -1.44
N ALA A 92 -27.07 -8.23 -0.77
CA ALA A 92 -28.09 -8.22 0.27
C ALA A 92 -29.50 -8.14 -0.33
N LYS A 93 -30.32 -9.18 -0.15
CA LYS A 93 -31.69 -9.24 -0.70
C LYS A 93 -32.60 -8.15 -0.15
N HIS A 94 -32.40 -7.78 1.11
CA HIS A 94 -33.19 -6.78 1.85
C HIS A 94 -32.44 -5.46 2.01
N SER A 95 -31.50 -5.13 1.11
CA SER A 95 -30.69 -3.92 1.20
C SER A 95 -31.50 -2.65 1.48
N LYS A 96 -32.60 -2.41 0.76
CA LYS A 96 -33.44 -1.21 0.98
C LYS A 96 -34.02 -1.15 2.39
N LYS A 97 -34.47 -2.29 2.94
CA LYS A 97 -35.01 -2.38 4.30
C LYS A 97 -33.93 -2.12 5.35
N ILE A 98 -32.72 -2.64 5.13
CA ILE A 98 -31.54 -2.36 5.97
C ILE A 98 -31.26 -0.85 5.98
N LEU A 99 -31.13 -0.24 4.80
CA LEU A 99 -30.84 1.20 4.70
C LEU A 99 -31.93 2.06 5.35
N GLN A 100 -33.20 1.74 5.13
CA GLN A 100 -34.33 2.42 5.77
C GLN A 100 -34.30 2.31 7.30
N THR A 101 -33.89 1.16 7.84
CA THR A 101 -33.82 0.92 9.29
C THR A 101 -32.66 1.68 9.94
N VAL A 102 -31.53 1.78 9.24
CA VAL A 102 -30.29 2.36 9.77
C VAL A 102 -30.24 3.88 9.57
N PHE A 103 -30.76 4.38 8.44
CA PHE A 103 -30.61 5.77 8.03
C PHE A 103 -31.97 6.50 8.00
N PRO A 104 -32.24 7.42 8.95
CA PRO A 104 -33.50 8.19 9.01
C PRO A 104 -33.79 9.03 7.76
N HIS A 105 -32.77 9.35 6.97
CA HIS A 105 -32.87 10.15 5.75
C HIS A 105 -32.93 9.30 4.48
N PHE A 106 -33.20 8.00 4.60
CA PHE A 106 -33.50 7.16 3.45
C PHE A 106 -34.76 7.67 2.74
N LYS A 107 -34.61 8.08 1.47
CA LYS A 107 -35.71 8.61 0.64
C LYS A 107 -35.49 8.17 -0.80
N ASN A 108 -36.56 7.79 -1.49
CA ASN A 108 -36.54 7.37 -2.89
C ASN A 108 -35.50 6.28 -3.19
N GLY A 109 -35.35 5.32 -2.27
CA GLY A 109 -34.45 4.18 -2.45
C GLY A 109 -32.96 4.45 -2.17
N VAL A 110 -32.59 5.65 -1.70
CA VAL A 110 -31.19 6.05 -1.49
C VAL A 110 -30.99 6.83 -0.18
N VAL A 111 -29.73 6.90 0.29
CA VAL A 111 -29.33 7.71 1.45
C VAL A 111 -28.25 8.69 1.00
N LYS A 112 -28.48 10.00 1.17
CA LYS A 112 -27.42 11.00 0.93
C LYS A 112 -26.30 10.85 1.97
N ALA A 113 -25.06 10.80 1.52
CA ALA A 113 -23.86 10.60 2.35
C ALA A 113 -23.47 11.86 3.15
N THR A 114 -24.38 12.41 3.98
CA THR A 114 -24.17 13.69 4.68
C THR A 114 -23.03 13.68 5.69
N TRP A 115 -22.59 12.50 6.12
CA TRP A 115 -21.43 12.31 6.99
C TRP A 115 -20.11 12.40 6.23
N PHE A 116 -20.09 12.09 4.92
CA PHE A 116 -18.85 11.96 4.17
C PHE A 116 -18.25 13.33 3.81
N SER A 117 -17.06 13.61 4.32
CA SER A 117 -16.27 14.82 4.01
C SER A 117 -14.81 14.45 3.76
N SER A 118 -14.55 13.78 2.65
CA SER A 118 -13.21 13.40 2.20
C SER A 118 -13.17 13.45 0.66
N PHE A 119 -12.35 12.64 0.01
CA PHE A 119 -12.30 12.52 -1.43
C PHE A 119 -12.57 11.10 -1.90
N LEU A 120 -13.04 10.94 -3.13
CA LEU A 120 -13.03 9.66 -3.86
C LEU A 120 -11.99 9.72 -4.96
N VAL A 121 -11.34 8.59 -5.22
CA VAL A 121 -10.38 8.41 -6.32
C VAL A 121 -11.08 7.69 -7.46
N ILE A 122 -11.10 8.31 -8.64
CA ILE A 122 -11.61 7.71 -9.86
C ILE A 122 -10.41 7.32 -10.73
N PRO A 123 -10.17 6.03 -11.00
CA PRO A 123 -9.07 5.60 -11.85
C PRO A 123 -9.31 6.08 -13.28
N LYS A 124 -8.27 6.65 -13.91
CA LYS A 124 -8.29 7.06 -15.33
C LYS A 124 -7.25 6.33 -16.18
N ASP A 125 -6.40 5.54 -15.55
CA ASP A 125 -5.32 4.77 -16.17
C ASP A 125 -4.93 3.58 -15.27
N LYS A 126 -3.86 2.88 -15.60
CA LYS A 126 -3.36 1.69 -14.90
C LYS A 126 -3.02 2.00 -13.43
N MET A 127 -3.24 0.99 -12.58
CA MET A 127 -2.82 1.01 -11.18
C MET A 127 -1.30 1.18 -11.11
N LEU A 128 -0.87 2.13 -10.28
CA LEU A 128 0.54 2.46 -10.09
C LEU A 128 1.07 1.85 -8.80
N ARG A 129 0.36 2.01 -7.68
CA ARG A 129 0.70 1.43 -6.37
C ARG A 129 -0.54 0.98 -5.61
N TRP A 130 -0.30 0.09 -4.67
CA TRP A 130 -1.25 -0.38 -3.69
C TRP A 130 -0.54 -0.48 -2.33
N ASP A 131 -1.20 -0.06 -1.26
CA ASP A 131 -0.64 -0.03 0.10
C ASP A 131 -0.63 -1.41 0.78
N GLY A 132 -1.23 -2.42 0.15
CA GLY A 132 -1.36 -3.78 0.68
C GLY A 132 -2.59 -3.99 1.56
N VAL A 133 -3.38 -2.94 1.83
CA VAL A 133 -4.51 -2.99 2.77
C VAL A 133 -5.81 -2.56 2.09
N ALA A 134 -5.87 -1.32 1.63
CA ALA A 134 -7.13 -0.73 1.18
C ALA A 134 -6.97 0.44 0.22
N GLU A 135 -5.79 1.06 0.05
CA GLU A 135 -5.63 2.23 -0.83
C GLU A 135 -4.78 1.93 -2.06
N THR A 136 -5.27 2.36 -3.23
CA THR A 136 -4.55 2.29 -4.52
C THR A 136 -4.34 3.69 -5.09
N THR A 137 -3.26 3.86 -5.87
CA THR A 137 -3.03 5.05 -6.69
C THR A 137 -2.87 4.61 -8.15
N TYR A 138 -3.27 5.47 -9.08
CA TYR A 138 -3.22 5.19 -10.52
C TYR A 138 -2.29 6.16 -11.22
N LEU A 139 -1.77 5.82 -12.41
CA LEU A 139 -0.93 6.73 -13.21
C LEU A 139 -1.63 8.06 -13.44
N LYS A 140 -2.90 8.00 -13.84
CA LYS A 140 -3.81 9.14 -13.90
C LYS A 140 -5.06 8.84 -13.10
N GLU A 141 -5.54 9.85 -12.39
CA GLU A 141 -6.75 9.73 -11.58
C GLU A 141 -7.49 11.06 -11.50
N GLU A 142 -8.81 10.98 -11.32
CA GLU A 142 -9.64 12.12 -11.00
C GLU A 142 -10.02 12.05 -9.52
N ILE A 143 -9.66 13.07 -8.76
CA ILE A 143 -10.00 13.21 -7.35
C ILE A 143 -11.26 14.04 -7.21
N LEU A 144 -12.29 13.46 -6.61
CA LEU A 144 -13.56 14.10 -6.30
C LEU A 144 -13.58 14.46 -4.81
N HIS A 145 -13.44 15.74 -4.46
CA HIS A 145 -13.51 16.19 -3.07
C HIS A 145 -14.94 16.51 -2.65
N PHE A 146 -15.38 15.94 -1.54
CA PHE A 146 -16.71 16.08 -0.99
C PHE A 146 -16.70 16.81 0.37
N ARG A 147 -17.78 17.54 0.63
CA ARG A 147 -18.12 18.05 1.96
C ARG A 147 -19.58 17.74 2.25
N LYS A 148 -19.82 16.95 3.30
CA LYS A 148 -21.14 16.45 3.69
C LYS A 148 -21.90 15.81 2.53
N GLY A 149 -21.21 14.97 1.75
CA GLY A 149 -21.75 14.26 0.58
C GLY A 149 -21.99 15.14 -0.65
N ASN A 150 -21.61 16.42 -0.64
CA ASN A 150 -21.70 17.30 -1.81
C ASN A 150 -20.32 17.50 -2.42
N LEU A 151 -20.19 17.33 -3.73
CA LEU A 151 -18.96 17.61 -4.44
C LEU A 151 -18.60 19.10 -4.31
N LYS A 152 -17.35 19.37 -3.98
CA LYS A 152 -16.77 20.72 -3.88
C LYS A 152 -15.73 21.00 -4.93
N LYS A 153 -14.97 19.98 -5.33
CA LYS A 153 -13.88 20.13 -6.28
C LYS A 153 -13.64 18.82 -7.00
N ARG A 154 -13.29 18.91 -8.29
CA ARG A 154 -12.69 17.82 -9.07
C ARG A 154 -11.27 18.22 -9.44
N LYS A 155 -10.37 17.25 -9.49
CA LYS A 155 -8.99 17.49 -9.93
C LYS A 155 -8.48 16.28 -10.69
N LEU A 156 -8.09 16.47 -11.95
CA LEU A 156 -7.33 15.47 -12.69
C LEU A 156 -5.86 15.53 -12.22
N LEU A 157 -5.29 14.37 -11.96
CA LEU A 157 -3.93 14.20 -11.47
C LEU A 157 -3.14 13.27 -12.36
N ASP A 158 -1.86 13.61 -12.53
CA ASP A 158 -0.83 12.73 -13.04
C ASP A 158 0.14 12.40 -11.89
N ASN A 159 0.27 11.11 -11.60
CA ASN A 159 1.06 10.57 -10.51
C ASN A 159 2.46 10.10 -10.93
N HIS A 160 2.85 10.34 -12.17
CA HIS A 160 4.18 10.07 -12.66
C HIS A 160 4.77 11.34 -13.30
N ILE A 161 6.02 11.63 -13.01
CA ILE A 161 6.79 12.66 -13.71
C ILE A 161 8.07 12.00 -14.18
N GLU A 162 8.22 11.93 -15.50
CA GLU A 162 9.48 11.57 -16.14
C GLU A 162 10.51 12.66 -15.88
N VAL A 163 11.70 12.24 -15.45
CA VAL A 163 12.84 13.15 -15.31
C VAL A 163 13.80 12.87 -16.46
N GLU A 164 14.46 13.90 -16.97
CA GLU A 164 15.46 13.74 -18.02
C GLU A 164 16.55 12.73 -17.59
N ASN A 165 16.80 11.72 -18.44
CA ASN A 165 17.67 10.58 -18.14
C ASN A 165 17.28 9.81 -16.86
N GLY A 166 16.02 9.91 -16.46
CA GLY A 166 15.45 9.27 -15.28
C GLY A 166 15.22 7.78 -15.47
N ILE A 167 15.51 7.02 -14.42
CA ILE A 167 15.17 5.61 -14.33
C ILE A 167 13.69 5.50 -13.95
N SER A 168 12.91 4.82 -14.80
CA SER A 168 11.50 4.61 -14.54
C SER A 168 11.27 3.85 -13.24
N ARG A 169 10.38 4.40 -12.40
CA ARG A 169 9.90 3.75 -11.16
C ARG A 169 8.60 3.02 -11.34
N ILE A 170 7.99 3.02 -12.53
CA ILE A 170 6.69 2.35 -12.73
C ILE A 170 6.80 0.86 -12.36
N ASN A 171 7.82 0.18 -12.89
CA ASN A 171 8.13 -1.20 -12.56
C ASN A 171 9.03 -1.28 -11.31
N GLN A 172 8.44 -1.56 -10.15
CA GLN A 172 9.19 -1.66 -8.90
C GLN A 172 10.19 -2.82 -8.89
N LYS A 173 9.90 -3.91 -9.61
CA LYS A 173 10.72 -5.14 -9.60
C LYS A 173 12.09 -4.96 -10.26
N SER A 174 12.24 -3.99 -11.16
CA SER A 174 13.54 -3.72 -11.80
C SER A 174 14.47 -2.88 -10.93
N ILE A 175 13.95 -2.15 -9.93
CA ILE A 175 14.74 -1.19 -9.16
C ILE A 175 15.86 -1.84 -8.35
N PRO A 176 15.65 -2.96 -7.60
CA PRO A 176 16.73 -3.62 -6.87
C PRO A 176 17.89 -4.03 -7.78
N LYS A 177 17.59 -4.54 -8.98
CA LYS A 177 18.61 -4.91 -9.97
C LYS A 177 19.44 -3.70 -10.42
N ILE A 178 18.79 -2.56 -10.70
CA ILE A 178 19.48 -1.34 -11.11
C ILE A 178 20.39 -0.80 -9.98
N LEU A 179 19.88 -0.82 -8.75
CA LEU A 179 20.67 -0.44 -7.57
C LEU A 179 21.89 -1.36 -7.42
N PHE A 180 21.69 -2.68 -7.55
CA PHE A 180 22.76 -3.67 -7.49
C PHE A 180 23.83 -3.47 -8.55
N GLU A 181 23.46 -3.31 -9.82
CA GLU A 181 24.42 -3.10 -10.92
C GLU A 181 25.31 -1.89 -10.68
N GLN A 182 24.78 -0.86 -10.00
CA GLN A 182 25.60 0.28 -9.64
C GLN A 182 26.52 -0.03 -8.45
N VAL A 183 25.97 -0.62 -7.39
CA VAL A 183 26.70 -0.99 -6.17
C VAL A 183 27.83 -1.99 -6.44
N LYS A 184 27.65 -2.92 -7.38
CA LYS A 184 28.62 -3.92 -7.82
C LYS A 184 29.93 -3.34 -8.36
N LYS A 185 29.96 -2.06 -8.77
CA LYS A 185 31.16 -1.38 -9.29
C LYS A 185 32.17 -0.99 -8.22
N LEU A 186 31.83 -1.13 -6.94
CA LEU A 186 32.77 -0.89 -5.83
C LEU A 186 33.79 -2.03 -5.71
N ASP A 187 34.88 -1.79 -4.99
CA ASP A 187 35.87 -2.81 -4.66
C ASP A 187 35.35 -3.72 -3.54
N TRP A 188 34.66 -4.80 -3.93
CA TRP A 188 34.03 -5.73 -2.99
C TRP A 188 35.00 -6.67 -2.29
N GLU A 189 36.19 -6.91 -2.84
CA GLU A 189 37.23 -7.71 -2.16
C GLU A 189 37.71 -6.99 -0.89
N THR A 190 37.85 -5.66 -0.96
CA THR A 190 38.18 -4.85 0.22
C THR A 190 36.96 -4.65 1.13
N LEU A 191 35.78 -4.37 0.55
CA LEU A 191 34.60 -4.04 1.34
C LEU A 191 34.02 -5.23 2.11
N SER A 192 34.10 -6.45 1.59
CA SER A 192 33.65 -7.65 2.31
C SER A 192 34.53 -7.92 3.55
N LYS A 193 35.84 -7.64 3.49
CA LYS A 193 36.73 -7.70 4.66
C LYS A 193 36.36 -6.70 5.76
N ASP A 194 35.70 -5.60 5.39
CA ASP A 194 35.12 -4.61 6.30
C ASP A 194 33.67 -4.95 6.72
N TYR A 195 33.17 -6.15 6.41
CA TYR A 195 31.81 -6.62 6.67
C TYR A 195 30.73 -5.75 6.00
N CYS A 196 30.99 -5.23 4.80
CA CYS A 196 30.02 -4.42 4.06
C CYS A 196 29.08 -5.24 3.17
N ASP A 197 29.29 -6.54 3.00
CA ASP A 197 28.44 -7.48 2.26
C ASP A 197 27.32 -8.02 3.15
N ASP A 198 26.33 -7.16 3.35
CA ASP A 198 25.15 -7.43 4.18
C ASP A 198 23.89 -6.88 3.47
N LYS A 199 22.76 -6.96 4.15
CA LYS A 199 21.46 -6.47 3.72
C LYS A 199 21.33 -4.98 3.93
N TYR A 200 21.02 -4.25 2.87
CA TYR A 200 20.81 -2.80 2.89
C TYR A 200 19.37 -2.41 2.59
N ILE A 201 18.92 -1.37 3.27
CA ILE A 201 17.68 -0.66 3.03
C ILE A 201 18.01 0.68 2.35
N ILE A 202 17.62 0.80 1.09
CA ILE A 202 17.90 1.96 0.23
C ILE A 202 16.60 2.74 0.01
N THR A 203 16.59 4.04 0.33
CA THR A 203 15.42 4.91 0.15
C THR A 203 15.61 5.87 -1.03
N ILE A 204 14.76 5.73 -2.04
CA ILE A 204 14.59 6.71 -3.12
C ILE A 204 13.64 7.80 -2.63
N GLY A 205 14.10 9.04 -2.68
CA GLY A 205 13.38 10.20 -2.16
C GLY A 205 12.27 10.70 -3.09
N LYS A 206 11.53 11.69 -2.57
CA LYS A 206 10.44 12.39 -3.29
C LYS A 206 10.87 13.11 -4.57
N LYS A 207 12.17 13.36 -4.74
CA LYS A 207 12.78 13.98 -5.93
C LYS A 207 13.48 12.97 -6.84
N GLY A 208 13.26 11.66 -6.62
CA GLY A 208 13.88 10.62 -7.43
C GLY A 208 15.39 10.41 -7.19
N LYS A 209 15.96 10.98 -6.13
CA LYS A 209 17.37 10.73 -5.74
C LYS A 209 17.44 9.74 -4.58
N VAL A 210 18.52 8.94 -4.51
CA VAL A 210 18.80 8.12 -3.32
C VAL A 210 19.12 9.04 -2.13
N THR A 211 18.30 8.95 -1.08
CA THR A 211 18.36 9.84 0.09
C THR A 211 18.88 9.18 1.35
N LYS A 212 18.79 7.84 1.42
CA LYS A 212 19.24 7.07 2.58
C LYS A 212 19.71 5.69 2.13
N VAL A 213 20.78 5.24 2.75
CA VAL A 213 21.27 3.86 2.74
C VAL A 213 21.55 3.53 4.20
N LYS A 214 21.03 2.40 4.67
CA LYS A 214 21.32 1.85 6.01
C LYS A 214 21.37 0.33 5.90
N ILE A 215 22.08 -0.31 6.81
CA ILE A 215 22.02 -1.76 6.98
C ILE A 215 20.64 -2.14 7.55
N ALA A 216 20.13 -3.31 7.20
CA ALA A 216 18.94 -3.88 7.80
C ALA A 216 19.34 -4.46 9.15
N SER A 217 18.85 -3.86 10.24
CA SER A 217 19.00 -4.44 11.57
C SER A 217 17.82 -5.36 11.83
N PHE A 218 18.10 -6.56 12.34
CA PHE A 218 17.09 -7.51 12.80
C PHE A 218 16.67 -7.27 14.27
N SER A 219 17.31 -6.29 14.94
CA SER A 219 16.98 -5.94 16.31
C SER A 219 15.89 -4.88 16.39
N GLU A 220 14.97 -5.03 17.34
CA GLU A 220 14.00 -4.00 17.73
C GLU A 220 14.59 -3.01 18.75
N SER A 221 15.77 -3.32 19.31
CA SER A 221 16.48 -2.46 20.26
C SER A 221 17.01 -1.22 19.55
N LYS A 222 16.59 -0.04 20.02
CA LYS A 222 17.12 1.25 19.53
C LYS A 222 18.64 1.35 19.70
N TRP A 223 19.20 0.72 20.73
CA TRP A 223 20.63 0.72 20.99
C TRP A 223 21.39 -0.12 19.97
N ASP A 224 20.88 -1.30 19.64
CA ASP A 224 21.51 -2.19 18.67
C ASP A 224 21.44 -1.56 17.28
N ILE A 225 20.27 -1.03 16.89
CA ILE A 225 20.10 -0.28 15.65
C ILE A 225 21.08 0.90 15.59
N PHE A 226 21.32 1.61 16.70
CA PHE A 226 22.28 2.70 16.74
C PHE A 226 23.70 2.22 16.49
N TRP A 227 24.15 1.16 17.18
CA TRP A 227 25.48 0.60 17.02
C TRP A 227 25.69 -0.01 15.63
N ASP A 228 24.71 -0.74 15.09
CA ASP A 228 24.74 -1.26 13.72
C ASP A 228 24.94 -0.13 12.71
N ASN A 229 24.21 0.98 12.85
CA ASN A 229 24.37 2.13 11.97
C ASN A 229 25.71 2.85 12.16
N PHE A 230 26.24 2.88 13.38
CA PHE A 230 27.51 3.51 13.71
C PHE A 230 28.68 2.72 13.13
N SER A 231 28.74 1.42 13.38
CA SER A 231 29.76 0.51 12.88
C SER A 231 29.76 0.48 11.35
N ASN A 232 28.58 0.47 10.72
CA ASN A 232 28.44 0.39 9.27
C ASN A 232 28.43 1.75 8.55
N ARG A 233 28.80 2.84 9.24
CA ARG A 233 28.76 4.19 8.67
C ARG A 233 29.64 4.34 7.44
N LYS A 234 30.80 3.65 7.41
CA LYS A 234 31.72 3.62 6.27
C LYS A 234 31.04 3.01 5.04
N CYS A 235 30.50 1.80 5.16
CA CYS A 235 29.81 1.08 4.08
C CYS A 235 28.61 1.89 3.56
N ASN A 236 27.73 2.33 4.47
CA ASN A 236 26.55 3.14 4.14
C ASN A 236 26.90 4.39 3.32
N ARG A 237 27.99 5.09 3.69
CA ARG A 237 28.44 6.29 3.00
C ARG A 237 28.99 5.97 1.61
N LEU A 238 29.77 4.91 1.46
CA LEU A 238 30.36 4.50 0.18
C LEU A 238 29.28 4.07 -0.80
N ILE A 239 28.38 3.19 -0.39
CA ILE A 239 27.23 2.73 -1.19
C ILE A 239 26.37 3.93 -1.59
N ARG A 240 26.00 4.79 -0.63
CA ARG A 240 25.22 6.01 -0.93
C ARG A 240 25.94 6.93 -1.92
N LYS A 241 27.25 7.13 -1.78
CA LYS A 241 28.04 7.97 -2.69
C LYS A 241 27.99 7.41 -4.11
N ASN A 242 28.13 6.10 -4.26
CA ASN A 242 28.09 5.44 -5.56
C ASN A 242 26.71 5.47 -6.23
N LEU A 243 25.65 5.49 -5.42
CA LEU A 243 24.25 5.62 -5.88
C LEU A 243 23.80 7.06 -6.14
N ARG A 244 24.62 8.07 -5.80
CA ARG A 244 24.22 9.50 -5.83
C ARG A 244 23.86 9.99 -7.22
N GLU A 245 24.55 9.48 -8.23
CA GLU A 245 24.37 9.90 -9.62
C GLU A 245 23.05 9.39 -10.22
N LEU A 246 22.50 8.30 -9.69
CA LEU A 246 21.22 7.77 -10.15
C LEU A 246 20.11 8.82 -9.98
N GLN A 247 19.39 9.07 -11.06
CA GLN A 247 18.15 9.83 -11.08
C GLN A 247 17.03 8.88 -11.44
N PHE A 248 15.99 8.87 -10.63
CA PHE A 248 14.76 8.13 -10.88
C PHE A 248 13.62 9.10 -11.17
N ASP A 249 12.58 8.61 -11.80
CA ASP A 249 11.35 9.37 -11.97
C ASP A 249 10.71 9.76 -10.63
N ILE A 250 9.73 10.65 -10.67
CA ILE A 250 8.95 11.02 -9.49
C ILE A 250 7.60 10.30 -9.54
N ILE A 251 7.37 9.45 -8.54
CA ILE A 251 6.07 8.84 -8.28
C ILE A 251 5.33 9.64 -7.21
N LYS A 252 4.02 9.80 -7.38
CA LYS A 252 3.13 10.47 -6.44
C LYS A 252 2.02 9.53 -5.98
N TRP A 253 1.54 9.80 -4.78
CA TRP A 253 0.32 9.22 -4.20
C TRP A 253 -0.70 10.34 -4.07
N HIS A 254 -1.78 10.28 -4.83
CA HIS A 254 -2.80 11.32 -4.83
C HIS A 254 -2.23 12.73 -5.07
N GLY A 255 -1.32 12.82 -6.03
CA GLY A 255 -0.65 14.07 -6.43
C GLY A 255 0.46 14.52 -5.48
N LYS A 256 0.77 13.76 -4.42
CA LYS A 256 1.88 14.06 -3.49
C LYS A 256 3.07 13.13 -3.75
N PRO A 257 4.27 13.66 -4.05
CA PRO A 257 5.45 12.83 -4.24
C PRO A 257 5.76 11.92 -3.03
N ILE A 258 6.09 10.65 -3.31
CA ILE A 258 6.39 9.64 -2.29
C ILE A 258 7.85 9.19 -2.29
N LYS A 259 8.26 8.65 -1.15
CA LYS A 259 9.53 7.91 -1.02
C LYS A 259 9.23 6.43 -1.22
N GLU A 260 10.20 5.70 -1.76
CA GLU A 260 10.15 4.24 -1.84
C GLU A 260 11.42 3.66 -1.27
N THR A 261 11.28 2.47 -0.68
CA THR A 261 12.37 1.79 -0.01
C THR A 261 12.55 0.41 -0.64
N TYR A 262 13.79 0.03 -0.87
CA TYR A 262 14.17 -1.23 -1.49
C TYR A 262 15.17 -1.94 -0.60
N GLU A 263 15.04 -3.25 -0.51
CA GLU A 263 16.00 -4.13 0.13
C GLU A 263 17.00 -4.63 -0.90
N LEU A 264 18.27 -4.66 -0.51
CA LEU A 264 19.38 -5.13 -1.32
C LEU A 264 20.23 -6.05 -0.45
N ASP A 265 20.14 -7.35 -0.68
CA ASP A 265 20.93 -8.35 0.04
C ASP A 265 22.22 -8.63 -0.76
N LEU A 266 23.37 -8.40 -0.15
CA LEU A 266 24.68 -8.44 -0.79
C LEU A 266 25.52 -9.53 -0.15
N PHE A 267 26.15 -10.36 -0.99
CA PHE A 267 27.04 -11.42 -0.54
C PHE A 267 28.27 -11.46 -1.44
N TYR A 268 29.47 -11.37 -0.87
CA TYR A 268 30.70 -11.53 -1.63
C TYR A 268 31.11 -13.00 -1.64
N ASP A 269 31.29 -13.55 -2.84
CA ASP A 269 31.79 -14.90 -3.05
C ASP A 269 33.31 -14.86 -3.21
N ASP A 270 34.04 -15.36 -2.21
CA ASP A 270 35.50 -15.37 -2.18
C ASP A 270 36.11 -16.29 -3.26
N ASP A 271 35.45 -17.40 -3.58
CA ASP A 271 35.94 -18.38 -4.57
C ASP A 271 35.82 -17.81 -5.99
N GLU A 272 34.66 -17.21 -6.29
CA GLU A 272 34.41 -16.58 -7.60
C GLU A 272 34.98 -15.16 -7.71
N LYS A 273 35.42 -14.57 -6.58
CA LYS A 273 35.81 -13.16 -6.44
C LYS A 273 34.75 -12.20 -6.97
N LYS A 274 33.49 -12.43 -6.62
CA LYS A 274 32.35 -11.68 -7.17
C LYS A 274 31.30 -11.35 -6.13
N LEU A 275 30.75 -10.15 -6.24
CA LEU A 275 29.53 -9.79 -5.53
C LEU A 275 28.32 -10.45 -6.16
N LYS A 276 27.52 -11.11 -5.34
CA LYS A 276 26.19 -11.65 -5.63
C LYS A 276 25.14 -10.78 -4.92
N GLY A 277 23.94 -10.71 -5.51
CA GLY A 277 22.84 -9.92 -4.99
C GLY A 277 21.54 -10.73 -5.03
N TYR A 278 20.81 -10.75 -3.91
CA TYR A 278 19.50 -11.37 -3.83
C TYR A 278 18.43 -10.29 -3.66
N PHE A 279 17.37 -10.40 -4.46
CA PHE A 279 16.29 -9.42 -4.49
C PHE A 279 14.96 -10.14 -4.26
N ILE A 280 14.21 -9.70 -3.25
CA ILE A 280 12.84 -10.18 -3.02
C ILE A 280 11.91 -9.43 -3.98
N ASN A 281 11.11 -10.18 -4.75
CA ASN A 281 10.19 -9.68 -5.78
C ASN A 281 8.81 -9.29 -5.24
#